data_AF-A0A1H2LA27-F1
#
_entry.id   AF-A0A1H2LA27-F1
#
_cell.length_a   1.000
_cell.length_b   1.000
_cell.length_c   1.000
_cell.angle_alpha   90.00
_cell.angle_beta   90.00
_cell.angle_gamma   90.00
#
_symmetry.space_group_name_H-M   'P 1'
#
loop_
_entity.id
_entity.type
_entity.pdbx_description
1 polymer ?
#
loop_
_entity_poly.entity_id
_entity_poly.type
_entity_poly.pdbx_seq_one_letter_code
_entity_poly.pdbx_strand_id
1 'polypeptide(L)'
;MIPVTPAEWLPVLTARLDAAQPRISLLRRYVDGDAPLPEMGKNVRASWQRFQRQSRVNLATKISSSLAERLIPNGIDVGSNTDSDVVAAAQRIWRDNRIKGVVAKEATHHMLNYATSYMTAWVGTMGTPSSRRTHRK
;
A
#
# COMPACT_ATOMS: atom_id res chain seq x y z
N MET A 1 -23.12 -7.85 -19.54
CA MET A 1 -22.63 -6.63 -20.22
C MET A 1 -21.23 -6.33 -19.69
N ILE A 2 -20.24 -6.17 -20.56
CA ILE A 2 -18.89 -5.77 -20.14
C ILE A 2 -18.93 -4.24 -19.98
N PRO A 3 -18.54 -3.67 -18.83
CA PRO A 3 -18.53 -2.22 -18.66
C PRO A 3 -17.52 -1.58 -19.61
N VAL A 4 -17.89 -0.49 -20.28
CA VAL A 4 -17.03 0.21 -21.24
C VAL A 4 -16.78 1.66 -20.85
N THR A 5 -17.68 2.27 -20.07
CA THR A 5 -17.51 3.64 -19.58
C THR A 5 -17.03 3.68 -18.13
N PRO A 6 -16.35 4.76 -17.68
CA PRO A 6 -15.95 4.92 -16.29
C PRO A 6 -17.12 4.85 -15.31
N ALA A 7 -18.29 5.39 -15.68
CA ALA A 7 -19.49 5.37 -14.85
C ALA A 7 -20.04 3.94 -14.63
N GLU A 8 -19.96 3.10 -15.66
CA GLU A 8 -20.34 1.68 -15.56
C GLU A 8 -19.31 0.87 -14.77
N TRP A 9 -18.03 1.21 -14.85
CA TRP A 9 -16.96 0.57 -14.08
C TRP A 9 -17.01 0.89 -12.59
N LEU A 10 -17.48 2.09 -12.22
CA LEU A 10 -17.50 2.55 -10.84
C LEU A 10 -18.18 1.56 -9.87
N PRO A 11 -19.44 1.12 -10.07
CA PRO A 11 -20.08 0.17 -9.15
C PRO A 11 -19.36 -1.18 -9.10
N VAL A 12 -18.77 -1.63 -10.21
CA VAL A 12 -18.01 -2.89 -10.27
C VAL A 12 -16.73 -2.80 -9.43
N LEU A 13 -15.98 -1.71 -9.56
CA LEU A 13 -14.75 -1.50 -8.80
C LEU A 13 -15.04 -1.26 -7.32
N THR A 14 -16.10 -0.51 -7.00
CA THR A 14 -16.53 -0.31 -5.61
C THR A 14 -16.91 -1.64 -4.94
N ALA A 15 -17.70 -2.49 -5.61
CA ALA A 15 -18.05 -3.80 -5.08
C ALA A 15 -16.81 -4.69 -4.83
N ARG A 16 -15.79 -4.59 -5.69
CA ARG A 16 -14.51 -5.31 -5.50
C ARG A 16 -13.71 -4.76 -4.30
N LEU A 17 -13.70 -3.44 -4.12
CA LEU A 17 -13.08 -2.80 -2.95
C LEU A 17 -13.76 -3.25 -1.65
N ASP A 18 -15.10 -3.24 -1.63
CA ASP A 18 -15.88 -3.69 -0.48
C ASP A 18 -15.62 -5.16 -0.15
N ALA A 19 -15.53 -6.02 -1.16
CA ALA A 19 -15.19 -7.43 -0.98
C ALA A 19 -13.77 -7.65 -0.42
N ALA A 20 -12.80 -6.79 -0.80
CA ALA A 20 -11.42 -6.86 -0.30
C ALA A 20 -11.26 -6.29 1.13
N GLN A 21 -12.18 -5.42 1.55
CA GLN A 21 -12.05 -4.63 2.77
C GLN A 21 -11.91 -5.45 4.08
N PRO A 22 -12.61 -6.58 4.28
CA PRO A 22 -12.44 -7.41 5.49
C PRO A 22 -11.01 -7.94 5.61
N ARG A 23 -10.42 -8.39 4.50
CA ARG A 23 -9.03 -8.87 4.47
C ARG A 23 -8.05 -7.75 4.75
N ILE A 24 -8.23 -6.58 4.14
CA ILE A 24 -7.38 -5.41 4.39
C ILE A 24 -7.45 -5.00 5.87
N SER A 25 -8.64 -5.00 6.45
CA SER A 25 -8.86 -4.68 7.86
C SER A 25 -8.15 -5.67 8.79
N LEU A 26 -8.21 -6.97 8.48
CA LEU A 26 -7.48 -8.01 9.21
C LEU A 26 -5.96 -7.80 9.15
N LEU A 27 -5.40 -7.57 7.95
CA LEU A 27 -3.97 -7.34 7.79
C LEU A 27 -3.51 -6.07 8.51
N ARG A 28 -4.34 -5.03 8.48
CA ARG A 28 -4.08 -3.79 9.22
C ARG A 28 -3.97 -4.04 10.72
N ARG A 29 -4.82 -4.89 11.30
CA ARG A 29 -4.73 -5.28 12.70
C ARG A 29 -3.39 -5.93 13.05
N TYR A 30 -2.84 -6.78 12.17
CA TYR A 30 -1.49 -7.33 12.36
C TYR A 30 -0.41 -6.23 12.33
N VAL A 31 -0.50 -5.28 11.38
CA VAL A 31 0.45 -4.16 11.26
C VAL A 31 0.38 -3.21 12.46
N ASP A 32 -0.82 -2.94 12.96
CA ASP A 32 -1.07 -2.06 14.12
C ASP A 32 -0.74 -2.74 15.46
N GLY A 33 -0.47 -4.05 15.45
CA GLY A 33 -0.10 -4.84 16.64
C GLY A 33 -1.29 -5.38 17.44
N ASP A 34 -2.51 -5.24 16.93
CA ASP A 34 -3.75 -5.83 17.48
C ASP A 34 -4.12 -7.12 16.72
N ALA A 35 -3.16 -8.02 16.56
CA ALA A 35 -3.41 -9.29 15.87
C ALA A 35 -4.57 -10.05 16.54
N PRO A 36 -5.50 -10.65 15.76
CA PRO A 36 -6.60 -11.42 16.32
C PRO A 36 -6.07 -12.50 17.26
N LEU A 37 -6.81 -12.72 18.34
CA LEU A 37 -6.51 -13.79 19.27
C LEU A 37 -6.66 -15.14 18.53
N PRO A 38 -5.78 -16.12 18.78
CA PRO A 38 -5.95 -17.45 18.22
C PRO A 38 -7.25 -18.09 18.72
N GLU A 39 -7.73 -19.12 18.01
CA GLU A 39 -8.89 -19.90 18.44
C GLU A 39 -8.60 -20.55 19.79
N MET A 40 -9.22 -20.04 20.86
CA MET A 40 -8.90 -20.43 22.23
C MET A 40 -10.15 -20.62 23.08
N GLY A 41 -10.04 -21.47 24.11
CA GLY A 41 -11.03 -21.58 25.16
C GLY A 41 -11.24 -20.26 25.90
N LYS A 42 -12.47 -20.00 26.37
CA LYS A 42 -12.90 -18.73 26.99
C LYS A 42 -11.96 -18.23 28.12
N ASN A 43 -11.27 -19.14 28.81
CA ASN A 43 -10.45 -18.86 29.99
C ASN A 43 -9.06 -18.27 29.68
N VAL A 44 -8.57 -18.35 28.43
CA VAL A 44 -7.18 -17.95 28.08
C VAL A 44 -7.12 -16.56 27.42
N ARG A 45 -8.28 -15.99 27.06
CA ARG A 45 -8.40 -14.71 26.35
C ARG A 45 -7.70 -13.56 27.08
N ALA A 46 -7.95 -13.41 28.38
CA ALA A 46 -7.40 -12.30 29.18
C ALA A 46 -5.87 -12.37 29.29
N SER A 47 -5.33 -13.58 29.52
CA SER A 47 -3.89 -13.83 29.58
C SER A 47 -3.20 -13.50 28.26
N TRP A 48 -3.81 -13.84 27.13
CA TRP A 48 -3.25 -13.55 25.81
C TRP A 48 -3.28 -12.06 25.45
N GLN A 49 -4.37 -11.35 25.76
CA GLN A 49 -4.41 -9.89 25.59
C GLN A 49 -3.36 -9.18 26.44
N ARG A 50 -3.13 -9.66 27.66
CA ARG A 50 -2.06 -9.14 28.52
C ARG A 50 -0.69 -9.43 27.94
N PHE A 51 -0.46 -10.64 27.43
CA PHE A 51 0.76 -11.01 26.72
C PHE A 51 0.98 -10.09 25.51
N GLN A 52 0.00 -9.92 24.62
CA GLN A 52 0.11 -9.05 23.44
C GLN A 52 0.50 -7.61 23.82
N ARG A 53 -0.09 -7.03 24.88
CA ARG A 53 0.30 -5.69 25.36
C ARG A 53 1.73 -5.64 25.92
N GLN A 54 2.20 -6.73 26.52
CA GLN A 54 3.55 -6.83 27.08
C GLN A 54 4.60 -7.17 26.01
N SER A 55 4.20 -7.88 24.95
CA SER A 55 5.02 -8.17 23.79
C SER A 55 5.31 -6.88 23.03
N ARG A 56 6.44 -6.25 23.33
CA ARG A 56 6.91 -5.00 22.67
C ARG A 56 7.28 -5.19 21.19
N VAL A 57 7.20 -6.42 20.67
CA VAL A 57 7.69 -6.80 19.34
C VAL A 57 6.52 -7.12 18.43
N ASN A 58 6.27 -6.25 17.44
CA ASN A 58 5.39 -6.57 16.33
C ASN A 58 6.18 -7.31 15.24
N LEU A 59 6.05 -8.64 15.21
CA LEU A 59 6.73 -9.49 14.23
C LEU A 59 6.24 -9.27 12.80
N ALA A 60 4.94 -9.02 12.60
CA ALA A 60 4.37 -8.80 11.27
C ALA A 60 5.02 -7.59 10.59
N THR A 61 5.07 -6.46 11.29
CA THR A 61 5.71 -5.24 10.78
C THR A 61 7.21 -5.40 10.62
N LYS A 62 7.90 -6.15 11.49
CA LYS A 62 9.34 -6.39 11.37
C LYS A 62 9.68 -7.21 10.12
N ILE A 63 8.92 -8.27 9.83
CA ILE A 63 9.12 -9.12 8.66
C ILE A 63 8.92 -8.30 7.38
N SER A 64 7.80 -7.59 7.26
CA SER A 64 7.50 -6.80 6.07
C SER A 64 8.47 -5.64 5.88
N SER A 65 8.87 -4.96 6.95
CA SER A 65 9.85 -3.85 6.87
C SER A 65 11.23 -4.35 6.46
N SER A 66 11.66 -5.50 6.98
CA SER A 66 12.94 -6.11 6.58
C SER A 66 12.99 -6.35 5.06
N LEU A 67 11.90 -6.83 4.46
CA LEU A 67 11.82 -7.03 3.02
C LEU A 67 11.73 -5.69 2.26
N ALA A 68 10.90 -4.76 2.74
CA ALA A 68 10.72 -3.44 2.11
C ALA A 68 12.04 -2.67 2.00
N GLU A 69 12.88 -2.71 3.04
CA GLU A 69 14.17 -2.03 3.08
C GLU A 69 15.17 -2.54 2.02
N ARG A 70 15.01 -3.78 1.55
CA ARG A 70 15.86 -4.38 0.50
C ARG A 70 15.37 -4.05 -0.90
N LEU A 71 14.12 -3.62 -1.04
CA LEU A 71 13.54 -3.25 -2.32
C LEU A 71 13.94 -1.80 -2.63
N ILE A 72 14.75 -1.62 -3.68
CA ILE A 72 15.19 -0.31 -4.15
C ILE A 72 14.53 -0.05 -5.52
N PRO A 73 13.45 0.74 -5.57
CA PRO A 73 12.83 1.12 -6.83
C PRO A 73 13.80 2.00 -7.65
N ASN A 74 14.06 1.60 -8.90
CA ASN A 74 15.02 2.29 -9.77
C ASN A 74 14.35 3.30 -10.72
N GLY A 75 13.11 3.04 -11.14
CA GLY A 75 12.38 3.89 -12.06
C GLY A 75 11.03 3.30 -12.45
N ILE A 76 10.42 3.87 -13.49
CA ILE A 76 9.15 3.41 -14.06
C ILE A 76 9.34 3.27 -15.58
N ASP A 77 8.95 2.12 -16.11
CA ASP A 77 8.89 1.87 -17.54
C ASP A 77 7.43 1.78 -18.00
N VAL A 78 7.18 2.17 -19.25
CA VAL A 78 5.84 2.25 -19.85
C VAL A 78 5.83 1.44 -21.15
N GLY A 79 4.98 0.42 -21.20
CA GLY A 79 4.87 -0.46 -22.37
C GLY A 79 6.06 -1.40 -22.52
N SER A 80 6.34 -1.83 -23.76
CA SER A 80 7.38 -2.82 -24.08
C SER A 80 8.65 -2.24 -24.69
N ASN A 81 8.68 -0.93 -25.02
CA ASN A 81 9.84 -0.28 -25.60
C ASN A 81 10.49 0.69 -24.60
N THR A 82 11.57 0.23 -23.97
CA THR A 82 12.32 0.95 -22.94
C THR A 82 13.01 2.21 -23.46
N ASP A 83 13.27 2.31 -24.77
CA ASP A 83 13.97 3.45 -25.39
C ASP A 83 13.01 4.49 -25.98
N SER A 84 11.71 4.39 -25.68
CA SER A 84 10.73 5.36 -26.17
C SER A 84 10.80 6.70 -25.42
N ASP A 85 10.46 7.79 -26.13
CA ASP A 85 10.34 9.13 -25.54
C ASP A 85 9.39 9.17 -24.33
N VAL A 86 8.39 8.28 -24.32
CA VAL A 86 7.43 8.12 -23.22
C VAL A 86 8.12 7.61 -21.95
N VAL A 87 9.03 6.65 -22.07
CA VAL A 87 9.82 6.16 -20.92
C VAL A 87 10.78 7.23 -20.44
N ALA A 88 11.42 7.97 -21.34
CA ALA A 88 12.27 9.11 -20.97
C ALA A 88 11.49 10.18 -20.18
N ALA A 89 10.25 10.49 -20.61
CA ALA A 89 9.35 11.40 -19.89
C ALA A 89 8.92 10.83 -18.52
N ALA A 90 8.58 9.54 -18.43
CA ALA A 90 8.22 8.88 -17.17
C ALA A 90 9.39 8.88 -16.17
N GLN A 91 10.60 8.60 -16.63
CA GLN A 91 11.82 8.66 -15.81
C GLN A 91 12.14 10.09 -15.35
N ARG A 92 11.85 11.09 -16.19
CA ARG A 92 11.93 12.50 -15.78
C ARG A 92 10.94 12.81 -14.65
N ILE A 93 9.67 12.40 -14.78
CA ILE A 93 8.66 12.55 -13.72
C ILE A 93 9.13 11.86 -12.43
N TRP A 94 9.66 10.63 -12.53
CA TRP A 94 10.17 9.88 -11.38
C TRP A 94 11.26 10.64 -10.61
N ARG A 95 12.24 11.19 -11.33
CA ARG A 95 13.37 11.95 -10.76
C ARG A 95 12.92 13.30 -10.21
N ASP A 96 12.20 14.08 -11.01
CA ASP A 96 11.83 15.46 -10.69
C ASP A 96 10.88 15.52 -9.47
N ASN A 97 10.06 14.47 -9.27
CA ASN A 97 9.14 14.36 -8.14
C ASN A 97 9.71 13.59 -6.93
N ARG A 98 10.99 13.19 -6.98
CA ARG A 98 11.66 12.42 -5.91
C ARG A 98 10.87 11.18 -5.46
N ILE A 99 10.20 10.51 -6.41
CA ILE A 99 9.24 9.42 -6.13
C ILE A 99 9.93 8.28 -5.36
N LYS A 100 11.19 7.98 -5.70
CA LYS A 100 12.01 6.95 -5.04
C LYS A 100 12.05 7.07 -3.51
N GLY A 101 12.20 8.28 -2.98
CA GLY A 101 12.57 8.48 -1.57
C GLY A 101 11.42 8.33 -0.58
N VAL A 102 10.19 8.61 -1.00
CA VAL A 102 9.02 8.65 -0.10
C VAL A 102 7.89 7.79 -0.65
N VAL A 103 7.42 8.09 -1.85
CA VAL A 103 6.20 7.48 -2.38
C VAL A 103 6.41 6.01 -2.72
N ALA A 104 7.52 5.67 -3.39
CA ALA A 104 7.81 4.30 -3.77
C ALA A 104 8.12 3.41 -2.55
N LYS A 105 8.79 3.96 -1.53
CA LYS A 105 9.03 3.25 -0.27
C LYS A 105 7.71 2.92 0.44
N GLU A 106 6.84 3.91 0.67
CA GLU A 106 5.53 3.70 1.30
C GLU A 106 4.65 2.74 0.49
N ALA A 107 4.60 2.90 -0.82
CA ALA A 107 3.87 1.98 -1.71
C ALA A 107 4.38 0.54 -1.58
N THR A 108 5.69 0.34 -1.45
CA THR A 108 6.30 -0.98 -1.26
C THR A 108 5.93 -1.58 0.10
N HIS A 109 5.97 -0.78 1.18
CA HIS A 109 5.52 -1.22 2.50
C HIS A 109 4.03 -1.61 2.48
N HIS A 110 3.18 -0.80 1.87
CA HIS A 110 1.74 -1.10 1.74
C HIS A 110 1.50 -2.35 0.89
N MET A 111 2.24 -2.54 -0.21
CA MET A 111 2.14 -3.75 -1.03
C MET A 111 2.49 -5.00 -0.21
N LEU A 112 3.57 -4.95 0.58
CA LEU A 112 3.98 -6.09 1.40
C LEU A 112 3.01 -6.37 2.56
N ASN A 113 2.41 -5.33 3.13
CA ASN A 113 1.44 -5.47 4.22
C ASN A 113 0.05 -5.92 3.74
N TYR A 114 -0.40 -5.44 2.59
CA TYR A 114 -1.79 -5.59 2.13
C TYR A 114 -1.93 -6.43 0.85
N ALA A 115 -0.83 -6.92 0.29
CA ALA A 115 -0.67 -7.55 -1.04
C ALA A 115 -0.88 -6.61 -2.24
N THR A 116 -1.50 -5.46 -2.06
CA THR A 116 -1.72 -4.48 -3.13
C THR A 116 -1.55 -3.07 -2.58
N SER A 117 -0.90 -2.22 -3.36
CA SER A 117 -0.83 -0.79 -3.12
C SER A 117 -1.06 -0.05 -4.43
N TYR A 118 -1.58 1.17 -4.31
CA TYR A 118 -1.84 2.03 -5.45
C TYR A 118 -1.09 3.33 -5.25
N MET A 119 -0.41 3.78 -6.30
CA MET A 119 0.15 5.12 -6.39
C MET A 119 -0.67 5.87 -7.42
N THR A 120 -1.20 7.02 -7.03
CA THR A 120 -1.85 7.93 -7.97
C THR A 120 -1.00 9.18 -8.09
N ALA A 121 -0.82 9.64 -9.32
CA ALA A 121 -0.13 10.87 -9.66
C ALA A 121 -1.16 11.84 -10.24
N TRP A 122 -1.06 13.10 -9.84
CA TRP A 122 -1.90 14.15 -10.39
C TRP A 122 -1.06 15.39 -10.65
N VAL A 123 -1.51 16.18 -11.61
CA VAL A 123 -0.92 17.48 -11.90
C VAL A 123 -1.47 18.46 -10.87
N GLY A 124 -0.58 19.13 -10.14
CA GLY A 124 -0.95 20.23 -9.27
C GLY A 124 -1.54 21.39 -10.08
N THR A 125 -2.24 22.31 -9.41
CA THR A 125 -2.99 23.42 -10.03
C THR A 125 -2.14 24.36 -10.92
N MET A 126 -0.81 24.21 -10.92
CA MET A 126 0.15 25.01 -11.70
C MET A 126 0.97 24.19 -12.71
N GLY A 127 0.49 23.01 -13.14
CA GLY A 127 1.18 22.20 -14.16
C GLY A 127 2.41 21.43 -13.67
N THR A 128 2.76 21.53 -12.38
CA THR A 128 3.78 20.68 -11.74
C THR A 128 3.14 19.44 -11.14
N PRO A 129 3.65 18.21 -11.41
CA PRO A 129 3.15 17.02 -10.73
C PRO A 129 3.39 17.19 -9.23
N SER A 130 2.38 16.97 -8.39
CA SER A 130 2.53 17.11 -6.94
C SER A 130 1.97 15.87 -6.25
N SER A 131 2.82 15.04 -5.66
CA SER A 131 2.36 13.97 -4.76
C SER A 131 2.14 14.57 -3.37
N ARG A 132 0.89 14.85 -2.98
CA ARG A 132 0.59 15.32 -1.61
C ARG A 132 0.57 14.15 -0.63
N ARG A 133 1.31 14.30 0.47
CA ARG A 133 1.14 13.54 1.72
C ARG A 133 -0.25 13.80 2.30
N THR A 134 -1.08 12.77 2.40
CA THR A 134 -2.22 12.77 3.33
C THR A 134 -1.76 12.24 4.69
N HIS A 135 -1.21 13.11 5.53
CA HIS A 135 -1.22 12.89 6.98
C HIS A 135 -2.53 13.45 7.52
N ARG A 136 -3.46 12.57 7.89
CA ARG A 136 -4.60 12.92 8.71
C ARG A 136 -4.09 13.03 10.15
N LYS A 137 -4.28 14.20 10.77
CA LYS A 137 -4.07 14.42 12.21
C LYS A 137 -4.98 13.49 13.02
#